data_AF-A0A7J8PDT6-F1
#
_entry.id   AF-A0A7J8PDT6-F1
#
_cell.length_a   1.000
_cell.length_b   1.000
_cell.length_c   1.000
_cell.angle_alpha   90.00
_cell.angle_beta   90.00
_cell.angle_gamma   90.00
#
_symmetry.space_group_name_H-M   'P 1'
#
loop_
_entity.id
_entity.type
_entity.pdbx_description
1 polymer ?
#
loop_
_entity_poly.entity_id
_entity_poly.type
_entity_poly.pdbx_seq_one_letter_code
_entity_poly.pdbx_strand_id
1 'polypeptide(L)'
;MPNGSLERFIYKEVTMKDRQHLSLEKLFEIAIGIARGLEYFHLGCNTQILHFDIKPHKILLDDKFLPKIADFGLAKLCTMKESIVSMLEARGTIGYIAPELFCRNIGGVSHKSDVYSYGMMILEMVGGRKT
;
A
#
# COMPACT_ATOMS: atom_id res chain seq x y z
N MET A 1 -13.33 -4.78 9.57
CA MET A 1 -12.22 -4.23 10.38
C MET A 1 -12.77 -3.06 11.18
N PRO A 2 -12.79 -3.14 12.52
CA PRO A 2 -13.53 -2.20 13.39
C PRO A 2 -13.23 -0.72 13.17
N ASN A 3 -11.96 -0.36 12.92
CA ASN A 3 -11.55 1.02 12.73
C ASN A 3 -11.63 1.50 11.26
N GLY A 4 -12.01 0.63 10.33
CA GLY A 4 -12.12 0.97 8.91
C GLY A 4 -10.75 1.16 8.24
N SER A 5 -10.67 2.01 7.22
CA SER A 5 -9.44 2.26 6.46
C SER A 5 -8.54 3.32 7.10
N LEU A 6 -7.23 3.23 6.85
CA LEU A 6 -6.22 4.21 7.27
C LEU A 6 -6.51 5.62 6.72
N GLU A 7 -7.12 5.69 5.53
CA GLU A 7 -7.56 6.95 4.89
C GLU A 7 -8.33 7.88 5.84
N ARG A 8 -9.17 7.31 6.71
CA ARG A 8 -9.99 8.07 7.68
C ARG A 8 -9.16 8.84 8.71
N PHE A 9 -7.92 8.42 8.95
CA PHE A 9 -7.05 8.97 9.99
C PHE A 9 -5.99 9.93 9.44
N ILE A 10 -5.76 9.97 8.12
CA ILE A 10 -4.71 10.80 7.50
C ILE A 10 -5.21 12.13 6.93
N TYR A 11 -6.46 12.20 6.42
CA TYR A 11 -6.96 13.43 5.78
C TYR A 11 -7.72 14.31 6.75
N LYS A 12 -7.34 15.59 6.85
CA LYS A 12 -7.92 16.58 7.80
C LYS A 12 -9.36 17.02 7.51
N GLU A 13 -9.91 16.77 6.32
CA GLU A 13 -11.08 17.51 5.81
C GLU A 13 -12.48 17.01 6.22
N VAL A 14 -12.63 15.94 7.00
CA VAL A 14 -13.98 15.44 7.36
C VAL A 14 -14.18 15.46 8.87
N THR A 15 -14.88 16.50 9.31
CA THR A 15 -15.62 16.67 10.57
C THR A 15 -14.84 16.91 11.86
N MET A 16 -14.95 18.16 12.36
CA MET A 16 -14.47 18.67 13.64
C MET A 16 -15.17 18.09 14.89
N LYS A 17 -15.89 16.96 14.79
CA LYS A 17 -16.70 16.46 15.91
C LYS A 17 -16.30 15.11 16.49
N ASP A 18 -15.51 14.27 15.81
CA ASP A 18 -15.31 12.87 16.27
C ASP A 18 -13.87 12.30 16.19
N ARG A 19 -12.82 13.10 15.97
CA ARG A 19 -11.51 12.51 15.62
C ARG A 19 -10.56 12.28 16.79
N GLN A 20 -10.44 11.01 17.19
CA GLN A 20 -9.16 10.48 17.66
C GLN A 20 -8.16 10.54 16.50
N HIS A 21 -7.37 11.62 16.42
CA HIS A 21 -6.23 11.67 15.52
C HIS A 21 -5.17 10.68 16.01
N LEU A 22 -4.61 9.89 15.11
CA LEU A 22 -3.49 9.03 15.44
C LEU A 22 -2.26 9.90 15.69
N SER A 23 -1.51 9.60 16.75
CA SER A 23 -0.22 10.23 16.99
C SER A 23 0.77 9.81 15.91
N LEU A 24 1.85 10.58 15.75
CA LEU A 24 2.90 10.26 14.77
C LEU A 24 3.55 8.91 15.08
N GLU A 25 3.72 8.60 16.37
CA GLU A 25 4.22 7.29 16.83
C GLU A 25 3.28 6.17 16.37
N LYS A 26 1.97 6.37 16.47
CA LYS A 26 1.01 5.36 16.04
C LYS A 26 0.98 5.18 14.52
N LEU A 27 1.11 6.27 13.76
CA LEU A 27 1.28 6.21 12.30
C LEU A 27 2.56 5.48 11.91
N PHE A 28 3.65 5.66 12.66
CA PHE A 28 4.91 4.96 12.45
C PHE A 28 4.79 3.45 12.72
N GLU A 29 4.11 3.05 13.81
CA GLU A 29 3.78 1.64 14.08
C GLU A 29 2.96 1.02 12.94
N ILE A 30 1.96 1.75 12.44
CA ILE A 30 1.14 1.32 11.32
C ILE A 30 2.00 1.15 10.06
N ALA A 31 2.87 2.10 9.75
CA ALA A 31 3.78 1.99 8.59
C ALA A 31 4.64 0.71 8.69
N ILE A 32 5.24 0.45 9.85
CA ILE A 32 6.01 -0.79 10.10
C ILE A 32 5.14 -2.04 9.89
N GLY A 33 3.92 -2.05 10.40
CA GLY A 33 3.00 -3.18 10.23
C GLY A 33 2.67 -3.44 8.75
N ILE A 34 2.46 -2.40 7.96
CA ILE A 34 2.21 -2.53 6.52
C ILE A 34 3.46 -3.04 5.80
N ALA A 35 4.65 -2.52 6.12
CA ALA A 35 5.91 -2.98 5.54
C ALA A 35 6.14 -4.48 5.79
N ARG A 36 5.84 -4.96 7.00
CA ARG A 36 5.90 -6.40 7.34
C ARG A 36 4.91 -7.22 6.51
N GLY A 37 3.71 -6.70 6.26
CA GLY A 37 2.73 -7.35 5.39
C GLY A 37 3.25 -7.47 3.94
N LEU A 38 3.85 -6.41 3.41
CA LEU A 38 4.46 -6.40 2.08
C LEU A 38 5.66 -7.33 1.98
N GLU A 39 6.55 -7.32 2.97
CA GLU A 39 7.68 -8.25 3.06
C GLU A 39 7.18 -9.70 3.04
N TYR A 40 6.11 -10.01 3.78
CA TYR A 40 5.51 -11.34 3.76
C TYR A 40 4.97 -11.72 2.38
N PHE A 41 4.33 -10.80 1.67
CA PHE A 41 3.85 -11.04 0.29
C PHE A 41 5.01 -11.26 -0.69
N HIS A 42 6.10 -10.50 -0.53
CA HIS A 42 7.21 -10.51 -1.46
C HIS A 42 8.16 -11.67 -1.24
N LEU A 43 8.39 -12.07 0.01
CA LEU A 43 9.44 -13.00 0.41
C LEU A 43 8.96 -14.14 1.33
N GLY A 44 7.89 -13.93 2.10
CA GLY A 44 7.40 -14.89 3.09
C GLY A 44 6.47 -15.97 2.54
N CYS A 45 5.94 -15.79 1.33
CA CYS A 45 5.04 -16.75 0.68
C CYS A 45 5.81 -17.70 -0.26
N ASN A 46 5.34 -18.95 -0.41
CA ASN A 46 5.90 -19.90 -1.39
C ASN A 46 5.79 -19.40 -2.85
N THR A 47 4.83 -18.51 -3.08
CA THR A 47 4.63 -17.80 -4.35
C THR A 47 4.61 -16.32 -4.05
N GLN A 48 5.39 -15.54 -4.78
CA GLN A 48 5.46 -14.09 -4.58
C GLN A 48 4.11 -13.47 -4.95
N ILE A 49 3.60 -12.59 -4.10
CA ILE A 49 2.36 -11.86 -4.32
C ILE A 49 2.71 -10.40 -4.59
N LEU A 50 2.38 -9.92 -5.79
CA LEU A 50 2.44 -8.50 -6.13
C LEU A 50 1.05 -7.89 -6.01
N HIS A 51 0.88 -6.83 -5.23
CA HIS A 51 -0.43 -6.29 -4.90
C HIS A 51 -0.95 -5.27 -5.93
N PHE A 52 -0.08 -4.37 -6.41
CA PHE A 52 -0.34 -3.30 -7.38
C PHE A 52 -1.37 -2.22 -6.98
N ASP A 53 -1.89 -2.21 -5.75
CA ASP A 53 -2.87 -1.19 -5.30
C ASP A 53 -2.67 -0.77 -3.84
N ILE A 54 -1.42 -0.61 -3.42
CA ILE A 54 -1.09 -0.16 -2.06
C ILE A 54 -1.38 1.34 -1.93
N LYS A 55 -2.34 1.67 -1.05
CA LYS A 55 -2.78 3.04 -0.73
C LYS A 55 -3.56 3.06 0.59
N PRO A 56 -3.72 4.20 1.28
CA PRO A 56 -4.38 4.26 2.59
C PRO A 56 -5.78 3.67 2.63
N HIS A 57 -6.54 3.80 1.53
CA HIS A 57 -7.88 3.25 1.41
C HIS A 57 -7.93 1.72 1.53
N LYS A 58 -6.84 1.03 1.15
CA LYS A 58 -6.73 -0.45 1.17
C LYS A 58 -6.02 -1.00 2.41
N ILE A 59 -5.64 -0.12 3.33
CA ILE A 59 -5.10 -0.53 4.63
C ILE A 59 -6.24 -0.47 5.64
N LEU A 60 -6.67 -1.62 6.14
CA LEU A 60 -7.70 -1.71 7.15
C LEU A 60 -7.09 -1.83 8.55
N LEU A 61 -7.70 -1.21 9.54
CA LEU A 61 -7.22 -1.18 10.93
C LEU A 61 -8.15 -2.00 11.84
N ASP A 62 -7.58 -2.92 12.61
CA ASP A 62 -8.35 -3.68 13.60
C ASP A 62 -8.60 -2.84 14.87
N ASP A 63 -9.23 -3.43 15.88
CA ASP A 63 -9.53 -2.81 17.18
C ASP A 63 -8.29 -2.26 17.90
N LYS A 64 -7.11 -2.83 17.64
CA LYS A 64 -5.81 -2.41 18.20
C LYS A 64 -5.02 -1.49 17.27
N PHE A 65 -5.65 -1.03 16.18
CA PHE A 65 -5.02 -0.25 15.12
C PHE A 65 -3.85 -0.99 14.45
N LEU A 66 -3.85 -2.33 14.46
CA LEU A 66 -2.91 -3.09 13.67
C LEU A 66 -3.37 -3.11 12.21
N PRO A 67 -2.47 -2.80 11.26
CA PRO A 67 -2.82 -2.72 9.85
C PRO A 67 -2.95 -4.11 9.22
N LYS A 68 -3.91 -4.22 8.29
CA LYS A 68 -4.04 -5.36 7.38
C LYS A 68 -4.24 -4.84 5.97
N ILE A 69 -3.42 -5.33 5.05
CA ILE A 69 -3.53 -5.03 3.63
C ILE A 69 -4.72 -5.80 3.08
N ALA A 70 -5.61 -5.10 2.38
CA ALA A 70 -6.85 -5.63 1.83
C ALA A 70 -6.95 -5.36 0.32
N ASP A 71 -7.90 -6.04 -0.32
CA ASP A 71 -8.22 -5.92 -1.75
C ASP A 71 -7.11 -6.38 -2.71
N PHE A 72 -7.07 -7.69 -2.91
CA PHE A 72 -6.15 -8.34 -3.86
C PHE A 72 -6.72 -8.39 -5.28
N GLY A 73 -7.72 -7.57 -5.63
CA GLY A 73 -8.39 -7.62 -6.94
C GLY A 73 -7.45 -7.38 -8.14
N LEU A 74 -6.36 -6.64 -7.93
CA LEU A 74 -5.32 -6.40 -8.94
C LEU A 74 -4.08 -7.29 -8.77
N ALA A 75 -4.04 -8.09 -7.71
CA ALA A 75 -2.84 -8.81 -7.32
C ALA A 75 -2.45 -9.87 -8.36
N LYS A 76 -1.16 -10.21 -8.37
CA LYS A 76 -0.60 -11.23 -9.24
C LYS A 76 0.33 -12.16 -8.47
N LEU A 77 0.13 -13.45 -8.70
CA LEU A 77 1.03 -14.50 -8.21
C LEU A 77 2.18 -14.68 -9.20
N CYS A 78 3.41 -14.64 -8.69
CA CYS A 78 4.64 -14.73 -9.46
C CYS A 78 5.55 -15.79 -8.85
N THR A 79 6.35 -16.46 -9.68
CA THR A 79 7.33 -17.41 -9.14
C THR A 79 8.48 -16.63 -8.49
N MET A 80 9.06 -17.14 -7.40
CA MET A 80 10.18 -16.46 -6.71
C MET A 80 11.44 -16.26 -7.59
N LYS A 81 11.52 -16.96 -8.73
CA LYS A 81 12.63 -16.85 -9.68
C LYS A 81 12.46 -15.71 -10.68
N GLU A 82 11.24 -15.22 -10.87
CA GLU A 82 10.95 -14.13 -11.81
C GLU A 82 11.18 -12.78 -11.13
N SER A 83 12.26 -12.10 -11.50
CA SER A 83 12.52 -10.73 -11.04
C SER A 83 11.69 -9.68 -11.79
N ILE A 84 11.25 -10.00 -13.00
CA ILE A 84 10.46 -9.12 -13.87
C ILE A 84 9.21 -9.86 -14.32
N VAL A 85 8.06 -9.21 -14.15
CA VAL A 85 6.75 -9.77 -14.40
C VAL A 85 6.17 -9.17 -15.68
N SER A 86 5.80 -10.03 -16.62
CA SER A 86 5.09 -9.58 -17.83
C SER A 86 3.68 -9.12 -17.47
N MET A 87 3.28 -7.95 -17.96
CA MET A 87 1.96 -7.36 -17.72
C MET A 87 1.36 -6.98 -19.07
N LEU A 88 0.07 -7.28 -19.28
CA LEU A 88 -0.65 -6.89 -20.50
C LEU A 88 -1.16 -5.46 -20.41
N GLU A 89 -1.61 -5.03 -19.23
CA GLU A 89 -2.23 -3.72 -18.99
C GLU A 89 -1.61 -3.05 -17.76
N ALA A 90 -1.58 -1.72 -17.73
CA ALA A 90 -1.23 -0.96 -16.54
C ALA A 90 -2.28 -1.21 -15.45
N ARG A 91 -1.84 -1.38 -14.19
CA ARG A 91 -2.71 -1.60 -13.03
C ARG A 91 -2.34 -0.65 -11.90
N GLY A 92 -3.33 -0.34 -11.07
CA GLY A 92 -3.19 0.42 -9.84
C GLY A 92 -3.97 1.73 -9.85
N THR A 93 -3.74 2.55 -8.84
CA THR A 93 -4.44 3.83 -8.64
C THR A 93 -3.53 5.00 -8.96
N ILE A 94 -4.03 5.93 -9.79
CA ILE A 94 -3.33 7.18 -10.13
C ILE A 94 -2.84 7.86 -8.83
N GLY A 95 -1.58 8.31 -8.83
CA GLY A 95 -0.89 8.83 -7.65
C GLY A 95 -0.03 7.80 -6.90
N TYR A 96 -0.29 6.49 -7.06
CA TYR A 96 0.48 5.41 -6.42
C TYR A 96 1.14 4.47 -7.43
N ILE A 97 0.79 4.57 -8.72
CA ILE A 97 1.32 3.68 -9.76
C ILE A 97 2.81 3.96 -9.96
N ALA A 98 3.63 2.91 -9.82
CA ALA A 98 5.05 2.96 -10.12
C ALA A 98 5.29 3.25 -11.62
N PRO A 99 6.31 4.05 -11.96
CA PRO A 99 6.47 4.57 -13.32
C PRO A 99 6.65 3.47 -14.38
N GLU A 100 7.28 2.35 -14.03
CA GLU A 100 7.48 1.18 -14.90
C GLU A 100 6.17 0.45 -15.29
N LEU A 101 5.06 0.67 -14.56
CA LEU A 101 3.76 0.06 -14.87
C LEU A 101 3.07 0.71 -16.07
N PHE A 102 3.35 1.98 -16.36
CA PHE A 102 2.80 2.69 -17.53
C PHE A 102 3.86 3.03 -18.58
N CYS A 103 5.14 3.14 -18.20
CA CYS A 103 6.27 3.31 -19.11
C CYS A 103 7.16 2.07 -19.08
N ARG A 104 6.95 1.12 -20.01
CA ARG A 104 7.71 -0.15 -20.02
C ARG A 104 9.18 0.00 -20.45
N ASN A 105 9.57 1.15 -20.96
CA ASN A 105 10.93 1.46 -21.40
C ASN A 105 11.87 1.90 -20.27
N ILE A 106 11.35 2.20 -19.07
CA ILE A 106 12.15 2.70 -17.94
C ILE A 106 12.42 1.63 -16.87
N GLY A 107 11.87 0.42 -17.01
CA GLY A 107 12.11 -0.66 -16.06
C GLY A 107 11.19 -1.86 -16.24
N GLY A 108 11.52 -2.96 -15.55
CA GLY A 108 10.69 -4.15 -15.45
C GLY A 108 9.79 -4.11 -14.22
N VAL A 109 8.51 -4.46 -14.39
CA VAL A 109 7.54 -4.57 -13.29
C VAL A 109 7.98 -5.67 -12.33
N SER A 110 8.00 -5.38 -11.03
CA SER A 110 8.43 -6.31 -9.98
C SER A 110 7.77 -5.97 -8.65
N HIS A 111 8.15 -6.66 -7.57
CA HIS A 111 7.76 -6.27 -6.21
C HIS A 111 8.17 -4.83 -5.84
N LYS A 112 9.13 -4.23 -6.55
CA LYS A 112 9.49 -2.82 -6.36
C LYS A 112 8.38 -1.85 -6.75
N SER A 113 7.43 -2.27 -7.58
CA SER A 113 6.26 -1.45 -7.88
C SER A 113 5.37 -1.27 -6.63
N ASP A 114 5.20 -2.32 -5.81
CA ASP A 114 4.50 -2.19 -4.51
C ASP A 114 5.29 -1.34 -3.52
N VAL A 115 6.63 -1.41 -3.55
CA VAL A 115 7.52 -0.58 -2.71
C VAL A 115 7.36 0.90 -3.07
N TYR A 116 7.25 1.23 -4.36
CA TYR A 116 6.96 2.59 -4.81
C TYR A 116 5.63 3.09 -4.27
N SER A 117 4.55 2.31 -4.46
CA SER A 117 3.22 2.65 -3.95
C SER A 117 3.20 2.81 -2.41
N TYR A 118 3.94 1.97 -1.69
CA TYR A 118 4.15 2.10 -0.25
C TYR A 118 4.84 3.42 0.13
N GLY A 119 5.86 3.83 -0.63
CA GLY A 119 6.52 5.12 -0.46
C GLY A 119 5.57 6.30 -0.65
N MET A 120 4.74 6.26 -1.70
CA MET A 120 3.71 7.28 -1.95
C MET A 120 2.71 7.38 -0.79
N MET A 121 2.28 6.24 -0.27
CA MET A 121 1.41 6.18 0.91
C MET A 121 2.07 6.76 2.17
N ILE A 122 3.37 6.52 2.42
CA ILE A 122 4.08 7.16 3.54
C ILE A 122 4.08 8.67 3.41
N LEU A 123 4.37 9.20 2.21
CA LEU A 123 4.38 10.65 1.96
C LEU A 123 3.01 11.25 2.31
N GLU A 124 1.95 10.52 1.98
CA GLU A 124 0.58 10.91 2.28
C GLU A 124 0.25 10.86 3.78
N MET A 125 0.70 9.82 4.49
CA MET A 125 0.54 9.68 5.94
C MET A 125 1.20 10.84 6.70
N VAL A 126 2.37 11.30 6.23
CA VAL A 126 3.11 12.40 6.86
C VAL A 126 2.60 13.77 6.42
N GLY A 127 2.24 13.92 5.14
CA GLY A 127 1.80 15.18 4.56
C GLY A 127 0.34 15.54 4.87
N GLY A 128 -0.50 14.54 5.18
CA GLY A 128 -1.93 14.72 5.45
C GLY A 128 -2.72 15.31 4.27
N ARG A 129 -2.21 15.14 3.04
CA ARG A 129 -2.78 15.64 1.79
C ARG A 129 -2.81 14.52 0.77
N LYS A 130 -3.89 14.44 0.00
CA LYS A 130 -4.06 13.47 -1.07
C LYS A 130 -3.06 13.74 -2.21
N THR A 131 -2.37 12.69 -2.65
CA THR A 131 -1.51 12.67 -3.86
C THR A 131 -2.31 12.47 -5.13
#